data_AF-A0A8C1PMH1-F1
#
_entry.id   AF-A0A8C1PMH1-F1
#
_cell.length_a   1.000
_cell.length_b   1.000
_cell.length_c   1.000
_cell.angle_alpha   90.00
_cell.angle_beta   90.00
_cell.angle_gamma   90.00
#
_symmetry.space_group_name_H-M   'P 1'
#
loop_
_entity.id
_entity.type
_entity.pdbx_description
1 polymer ?
#
loop_
_entity_poly.entity_id
_entity_poly.type
_entity_poly.pdbx_seq_one_letter_code
_entity_poly.pdbx_strand_id
1 'polypeptide(L)'
;MKCDRIFCHTLTYWSVFFSFGLCVAFLGPTILDLRCQTQSTLQEITLVFFSQQFCLFIGSTIGGFFSKTLVHSLSALTVSSLTISVVFAVIPLCHKLLLLAFALAVSGLAMGVIDTISNLQLVKIYQKDSTVFLQALHFFVGLGALVSPLIADPFLSETSCVIGNSTTNATSLRHLRNKLAGRHVHNVSSVHLHTDGEVVTNVSYAFWIMAIINLPVPIGILILMYRERLFTCGSDPSRRLLDGDVLAMKTWGTTRLSEDTGHQKETSRSHVDLFSCCLLGNAHSFPLSFFGIHILGGLVLFFSDGIVGSYTGFVYTYAVAPPMNLPHKTAGYLTCVFWAAITVGRLSAIPLSYRFKPVHLLIVSQVSIFGLLLKPVLWKLF
;
A
#
# COMPACT_ATOMS: atom_id res chain seq x y z
N MET A 1 -15.62 -23.13 -18.09
CA MET A 1 -14.45 -23.62 -17.32
C MET A 1 -13.20 -22.71 -17.38
N LYS A 2 -12.62 -22.37 -18.54
CA LYS A 2 -11.42 -21.50 -18.60
C LYS A 2 -11.73 -20.04 -18.26
N CYS A 3 -12.89 -19.54 -18.69
CA CYS A 3 -13.40 -18.21 -18.35
C CYS A 3 -13.70 -18.08 -16.84
N ASP A 4 -14.36 -19.06 -16.24
CA ASP A 4 -14.65 -19.09 -14.79
C ASP A 4 -13.38 -19.08 -13.94
N ARG A 5 -12.31 -19.74 -14.42
CA ARG A 5 -11.01 -19.78 -13.73
C ARG A 5 -10.34 -18.41 -13.74
N ILE A 6 -10.21 -17.77 -14.89
CA ILE A 6 -9.60 -16.43 -15.01
C ILE A 6 -10.39 -15.43 -14.16
N PHE A 7 -11.73 -15.50 -14.18
CA PHE A 7 -12.58 -14.65 -13.36
C PHE A 7 -12.33 -14.85 -11.86
N CYS A 8 -12.17 -16.10 -11.39
CA CYS A 8 -11.83 -16.37 -9.98
C CYS A 8 -10.46 -15.79 -9.59
N HIS A 9 -9.43 -15.91 -10.45
CA HIS A 9 -8.11 -15.29 -10.20
C HIS A 9 -8.23 -13.78 -10.05
N THR A 10 -8.91 -13.14 -10.99
CA THR A 10 -9.06 -11.69 -11.02
C THR A 10 -9.85 -11.16 -9.84
N LEU A 11 -10.92 -11.85 -9.44
CA LEU A 11 -11.69 -11.51 -8.24
C LEU A 11 -10.84 -11.62 -6.97
N THR A 12 -9.98 -12.64 -6.87
CA THR A 12 -9.05 -12.80 -5.75
C THR A 12 -8.05 -11.65 -5.72
N TYR A 13 -7.42 -11.29 -6.84
CA TYR A 13 -6.48 -10.16 -6.90
C TYR A 13 -7.16 -8.82 -6.56
N TRP A 14 -8.38 -8.59 -7.05
CA TRP A 14 -9.17 -7.40 -6.68
C TRP A 14 -9.49 -7.36 -5.19
N SER A 15 -9.85 -8.50 -4.59
CA SER A 15 -10.11 -8.58 -3.14
C SER A 15 -8.84 -8.32 -2.32
N VAL A 16 -7.70 -8.83 -2.77
CA VAL A 16 -6.39 -8.56 -2.16
C VAL A 16 -6.04 -7.08 -2.22
N PHE A 17 -6.26 -6.43 -3.36
CA PHE A 17 -5.94 -5.00 -3.53
C PHE A 17 -6.93 -4.08 -2.82
N PHE A 18 -8.19 -4.49 -2.68
CA PHE A 18 -9.16 -3.83 -1.81
C PHE A 18 -8.70 -3.88 -0.35
N SER A 19 -8.27 -5.06 0.15
CA SER A 19 -7.70 -5.21 1.50
C SER A 19 -6.40 -4.42 1.70
N PHE A 20 -5.52 -4.39 0.69
CA PHE A 20 -4.33 -3.57 0.71
C PHE A 20 -4.68 -2.08 0.87
N GLY A 21 -5.61 -1.56 0.04
CA GLY A 21 -6.07 -0.18 0.13
C GLY A 21 -6.71 0.16 1.47
N LEU A 22 -7.52 -0.76 2.01
CA LEU A 22 -8.09 -0.66 3.36
C LEU A 22 -7.01 -0.44 4.41
N CYS A 23 -5.94 -1.24 4.40
CA CYS A 23 -4.87 -1.17 5.40
C CYS A 23 -4.01 0.09 5.28
N VAL A 24 -3.65 0.49 4.07
CA VAL A 24 -2.80 1.66 3.81
C VAL A 24 -3.46 2.94 4.32
N ALA A 25 -4.74 3.14 4.02
CA ALA A 25 -5.44 4.36 4.44
C ALA A 25 -5.87 4.37 5.91
N PHE A 26 -5.86 3.21 6.59
CA PHE A 26 -6.34 3.10 7.98
C PHE A 26 -5.41 3.76 8.99
N LEU A 27 -4.12 3.70 8.72
CA LEU A 27 -3.09 4.14 9.65
C LEU A 27 -2.97 5.66 9.74
N GLY A 28 -3.38 6.39 8.70
CA GLY A 28 -3.36 7.86 8.68
C GLY A 28 -4.25 8.49 9.77
N PRO A 29 -5.58 8.22 9.79
CA PRO A 29 -6.48 8.77 10.81
C PRO A 29 -6.18 8.30 12.24
N THR A 30 -5.66 7.07 12.39
CA THR A 30 -5.38 6.45 13.71
C THR A 30 -4.04 6.86 14.31
N ILE A 31 -3.22 7.67 13.59
CA ILE A 31 -1.88 8.07 14.04
C ILE A 31 -1.89 8.79 15.40
N LEU A 32 -2.91 9.61 15.66
CA LEU A 32 -3.04 10.35 16.93
C LEU A 32 -3.42 9.42 18.08
N ASP A 33 -4.29 8.45 17.84
CA ASP A 33 -4.69 7.47 18.86
C ASP A 33 -3.54 6.50 19.21
N LEU A 34 -2.78 6.04 18.20
CA LEU A 34 -1.59 5.21 18.42
C LEU A 34 -0.50 5.95 19.21
N ARG A 35 -0.38 7.26 18.99
CA ARG A 35 0.48 8.12 19.80
C ARG A 35 0.02 8.18 21.25
N CYS A 36 -1.28 8.37 21.49
CA CYS A 36 -1.83 8.37 22.85
C CYS A 36 -1.60 7.02 23.55
N GLN A 37 -1.83 5.92 22.84
CA GLN A 37 -1.68 4.56 23.36
C GLN A 37 -0.24 4.24 23.80
N THR A 38 0.75 4.73 23.07
CA THR A 38 2.18 4.49 23.36
C THR A 38 2.84 5.58 24.20
N GLN A 39 2.07 6.63 24.59
CA GLN A 39 2.56 7.81 25.31
C GLN A 39 3.81 8.46 24.68
N SER A 40 3.90 8.45 23.35
CA SER A 40 5.09 8.88 22.61
C SER A 40 4.93 10.26 21.97
N THR A 41 6.06 10.83 21.51
CA THR A 41 6.07 12.07 20.74
C THR A 41 5.62 11.85 19.30
N LEU A 42 5.20 12.93 18.61
CA LEU A 42 4.82 12.83 17.19
C LEU A 42 5.99 12.38 16.31
N GLN A 43 7.22 12.78 16.67
CA GLN A 43 8.43 12.42 15.95
C GLN A 43 8.70 10.92 16.01
N GLU A 44 8.55 10.32 17.20
CA GLU A 44 8.72 8.89 17.42
C GLU A 44 7.71 8.05 16.63
N ILE A 45 6.42 8.43 16.65
CA ILE A 45 5.40 7.75 15.86
C ILE A 45 5.65 7.91 14.37
N THR A 46 6.06 9.09 13.91
CA THR A 46 6.39 9.30 12.50
C THR A 46 7.56 8.41 12.07
N LEU A 47 8.55 8.18 12.95
CA LEU A 47 9.66 7.25 12.70
C LEU A 47 9.19 5.80 12.60
N VAL A 48 8.19 5.40 13.40
CA VAL A 48 7.55 4.09 13.29
C VAL A 48 6.89 3.90 11.92
N PHE A 49 6.14 4.89 11.45
CA PHE A 49 5.52 4.87 10.12
C PHE A 49 6.58 4.89 9.00
N PHE A 50 7.67 5.62 9.18
CA PHE A 50 8.82 5.56 8.27
C PHE A 50 9.40 4.14 8.21
N SER A 51 9.56 3.46 9.35
CA SER A 51 10.03 2.07 9.40
C SER A 51 9.10 1.13 8.63
N GLN A 52 7.78 1.33 8.71
CA GLN A 52 6.82 0.55 7.93
C GLN A 52 7.00 0.75 6.43
N GLN A 53 7.14 1.99 5.97
CA GLN A 53 7.35 2.30 4.54
C GLN A 53 8.69 1.77 4.02
N PHE A 54 9.74 1.83 4.85
CA PHE A 54 11.03 1.23 4.54
C PHE A 54 10.92 -0.31 4.42
N CYS A 55 10.21 -0.96 5.34
CA CYS A 55 9.95 -2.39 5.24
C CYS A 55 9.06 -2.77 4.06
N LEU A 56 8.15 -1.89 3.62
CA LEU A 56 7.39 -2.07 2.38
C LEU A 56 8.33 -2.12 1.17
N PHE A 57 9.27 -1.19 1.06
CA PHE A 57 10.29 -1.24 0.00
C PHE A 57 11.10 -2.54 0.01
N ILE A 58 11.53 -3.00 1.19
CA ILE A 58 12.22 -4.30 1.33
C ILE A 58 11.29 -5.45 0.90
N GLY A 59 10.03 -5.43 1.34
CA GLY A 59 9.00 -6.40 0.98
C GLY A 59 8.79 -6.50 -0.53
N SER A 60 8.82 -5.38 -1.24
CA SER A 60 8.71 -5.36 -2.71
C SER A 60 9.88 -6.08 -3.39
N THR A 61 11.10 -5.91 -2.86
CA THR A 61 12.28 -6.65 -3.35
C THR A 61 12.14 -8.15 -3.11
N ILE A 62 11.67 -8.54 -1.92
CA ILE A 62 11.41 -9.94 -1.54
C ILE A 62 10.32 -10.56 -2.42
N GLY A 63 9.23 -9.83 -2.66
CA GLY A 63 8.10 -10.26 -3.51
C GLY A 63 8.53 -10.61 -4.93
N GLY A 64 9.51 -9.87 -5.48
CA GLY A 64 10.11 -10.17 -6.78
C GLY A 64 10.69 -11.59 -6.89
N PHE A 65 11.32 -12.11 -5.83
CA PHE A 65 11.89 -13.47 -5.82
C PHE A 65 10.81 -14.57 -5.83
N PHE A 66 9.71 -14.38 -5.08
CA PHE A 66 8.61 -15.34 -4.99
C PHE A 66 7.69 -15.34 -6.22
N SER A 67 7.83 -14.34 -7.09
CA SER A 67 6.98 -14.15 -8.26
C SER A 67 7.27 -15.12 -9.42
N LYS A 68 8.29 -15.99 -9.30
CA LYS A 68 8.75 -16.91 -10.37
C LYS A 68 7.74 -18.00 -10.71
N THR A 69 7.07 -18.58 -9.71
CA THR A 69 6.09 -19.66 -9.89
C THR A 69 4.75 -19.25 -9.32
N LEU A 70 3.65 -19.66 -9.96
CA LEU A 70 2.29 -19.37 -9.48
C LEU A 70 2.03 -19.92 -8.07
N VAL A 71 2.58 -21.09 -7.73
CA VAL A 71 2.50 -21.67 -6.37
C VAL A 71 3.17 -20.76 -5.34
N HIS A 72 4.45 -20.42 -5.54
CA HIS A 72 5.21 -19.55 -4.66
C HIS A 72 4.57 -18.16 -4.51
N SER A 73 4.01 -17.65 -5.61
CA SER A 73 3.30 -16.38 -5.66
C SER A 73 2.01 -16.40 -4.82
N LEU A 74 1.15 -17.40 -5.00
CA LEU A 74 -0.10 -17.52 -4.24
C LEU A 74 0.15 -17.87 -2.77
N SER A 75 1.16 -18.68 -2.47
CA SER A 75 1.55 -18.97 -1.09
C SER A 75 2.06 -17.71 -0.39
N ALA A 76 2.92 -16.92 -1.05
CA ALA A 76 3.39 -15.65 -0.51
C ALA A 76 2.24 -14.65 -0.29
N LEU A 77 1.29 -14.54 -1.23
CA LEU A 77 0.10 -13.71 -1.05
C LEU A 77 -0.77 -14.15 0.13
N THR A 78 -0.93 -15.47 0.32
CA THR A 78 -1.68 -16.02 1.46
C THR A 78 -0.99 -15.68 2.77
N VAL A 79 0.32 -15.92 2.87
CA VAL A 79 1.09 -15.65 4.09
C VAL A 79 1.09 -14.15 4.41
N SER A 80 1.31 -13.29 3.43
CA SER A 80 1.33 -11.84 3.63
C SER A 80 -0.05 -11.29 4.02
N SER A 81 -1.13 -11.73 3.37
CA SER A 81 -2.50 -11.25 3.72
C SER A 81 -2.96 -11.75 5.09
N LEU A 82 -2.60 -12.98 5.46
CA LEU A 82 -2.82 -13.49 6.82
C LEU A 82 -1.99 -12.70 7.86
N THR A 83 -0.74 -12.40 7.54
CA THR A 83 0.16 -11.60 8.39
C THR A 83 -0.43 -10.22 8.67
N ILE A 84 -0.98 -9.55 7.65
CA ILE A 84 -1.67 -8.26 7.83
C ILE A 84 -2.84 -8.39 8.80
N SER A 85 -3.70 -9.40 8.63
CA SER A 85 -4.86 -9.60 9.49
C SER A 85 -4.45 -9.84 10.95
N VAL A 86 -3.42 -10.66 11.19
CA VAL A 86 -2.87 -10.92 12.53
C VAL A 86 -2.26 -9.66 13.14
N VAL A 87 -1.45 -8.91 12.37
CA VAL A 87 -0.82 -7.69 12.86
C VAL A 87 -1.87 -6.65 13.26
N PHE A 88 -2.91 -6.44 12.46
CA PHE A 88 -3.99 -5.50 12.80
C PHE A 88 -4.74 -5.89 14.08
N ALA A 89 -4.87 -7.19 14.37
CA ALA A 89 -5.43 -7.65 15.63
C ALA A 89 -4.50 -7.40 16.84
N VAL A 90 -3.19 -7.39 16.62
CA VAL A 90 -2.15 -7.21 17.65
C VAL A 90 -1.85 -5.73 17.93
N ILE A 91 -1.96 -4.83 16.96
CA ILE A 91 -1.66 -3.38 17.13
C ILE A 91 -2.32 -2.76 18.38
N PRO A 92 -3.60 -3.01 18.69
CA PRO A 92 -4.24 -2.49 19.91
C PRO A 92 -3.62 -2.97 21.23
N LEU A 93 -2.88 -4.08 21.20
CA LEU A 93 -2.21 -4.63 22.37
C LEU A 93 -0.80 -4.04 22.55
N CYS A 94 -0.29 -3.31 21.56
CA CYS A 94 1.06 -2.76 21.52
C CYS A 94 1.20 -1.44 22.30
N HIS A 95 1.36 -1.52 23.63
CA HIS A 95 1.55 -0.34 24.48
C HIS A 95 2.99 0.21 24.46
N LYS A 96 3.95 -0.58 24.00
CA LYS A 96 5.36 -0.16 23.87
C LYS A 96 5.66 0.27 22.44
N LEU A 97 6.30 1.44 22.27
CA LEU A 97 6.66 1.99 20.96
C LEU A 97 7.43 0.99 20.08
N LEU A 98 8.40 0.26 20.66
CA LEU A 98 9.19 -0.73 19.92
C LEU A 98 8.35 -1.91 19.41
N LEU A 99 7.34 -2.33 20.18
CA LEU A 99 6.45 -3.42 19.78
C LEU A 99 5.53 -2.97 18.64
N LEU A 100 5.02 -1.74 18.73
CA LEU A 100 4.26 -1.12 17.64
C LEU A 100 5.12 -0.95 16.38
N ALA A 101 6.39 -0.52 16.54
CA ALA A 101 7.34 -0.39 15.45
C ALA A 101 7.57 -1.72 14.73
N PHE A 102 7.80 -2.79 15.49
CA PHE A 102 7.97 -4.13 14.94
C PHE A 102 6.70 -4.62 14.23
N ALA A 103 5.53 -4.44 14.83
CA ALA A 103 4.25 -4.82 14.24
C ALA A 103 4.03 -4.10 12.89
N LEU A 104 4.21 -2.77 12.86
CA LEU A 104 4.04 -1.98 11.64
C LEU A 104 5.11 -2.30 10.59
N ALA A 105 6.36 -2.56 10.98
CA ALA A 105 7.42 -3.04 10.08
C ALA A 105 7.04 -4.38 9.41
N VAL A 106 6.54 -5.36 10.18
CA VAL A 106 6.07 -6.65 9.66
C VAL A 106 4.90 -6.47 8.69
N SER A 107 3.93 -5.61 9.02
CA SER A 107 2.84 -5.29 8.09
C SER A 107 3.35 -4.61 6.81
N GLY A 108 4.34 -3.72 6.92
CA GLY A 108 4.99 -3.06 5.79
C GLY A 108 5.60 -4.06 4.83
N LEU A 109 6.39 -5.00 5.35
CA LEU A 109 6.99 -6.07 4.56
C LEU A 109 5.92 -6.91 3.84
N ALA A 110 4.86 -7.31 4.55
CA ALA A 110 3.74 -8.06 3.96
C ALA A 110 3.03 -7.26 2.85
N MET A 111 2.78 -5.97 3.07
CA MET A 111 2.18 -5.06 2.07
C MET A 111 3.05 -4.94 0.82
N GLY A 112 4.37 -4.78 0.95
CA GLY A 112 5.28 -4.70 -0.20
C GLY A 112 5.31 -5.99 -1.03
N VAL A 113 5.29 -7.15 -0.36
CA VAL A 113 5.19 -8.45 -1.04
C VAL A 113 3.87 -8.56 -1.83
N ILE A 114 2.74 -8.15 -1.23
CA ILE A 114 1.43 -8.18 -1.89
C ILE A 114 1.40 -7.28 -3.12
N ASP A 115 1.91 -6.05 -2.97
CA ASP A 115 1.92 -5.06 -4.05
C ASP A 115 2.72 -5.57 -5.26
N THR A 116 3.96 -6.04 -5.02
CA THR A 116 4.82 -6.51 -6.11
C THR A 116 4.26 -7.77 -6.78
N ILE A 117 3.83 -8.76 -5.99
CA ILE A 117 3.38 -10.04 -6.55
C ILE A 117 2.10 -9.86 -7.36
N SER A 118 1.12 -9.14 -6.84
CA SER A 118 -0.18 -9.01 -7.52
C SER A 118 -0.06 -8.20 -8.81
N ASN A 119 0.71 -7.10 -8.80
CA ASN A 119 0.97 -6.32 -10.01
C ASN A 119 1.67 -7.18 -11.07
N LEU A 120 2.67 -7.97 -10.68
CA LEU A 120 3.37 -8.84 -11.63
C LEU A 120 2.48 -9.96 -12.18
N GLN A 121 1.69 -10.63 -11.32
CA GLN A 121 0.80 -11.71 -11.77
C GLN A 121 -0.29 -11.19 -12.70
N LEU A 122 -0.84 -10.00 -12.43
CA LEU A 122 -1.88 -9.42 -13.28
C LEU A 122 -1.34 -9.10 -14.68
N VAL A 123 -0.14 -8.51 -14.76
CA VAL A 123 0.54 -8.27 -16.05
C VAL A 123 0.82 -9.60 -16.76
N LYS A 124 1.23 -10.64 -16.04
CA LYS A 124 1.46 -11.98 -16.61
C LYS A 124 0.21 -12.61 -17.20
N ILE A 125 -0.95 -12.45 -16.55
CA ILE A 125 -2.23 -13.04 -16.97
C ILE A 125 -2.81 -12.28 -18.17
N TYR A 126 -2.78 -10.94 -18.14
CA TYR A 126 -3.51 -10.10 -19.10
C TYR A 126 -2.64 -9.51 -20.22
N GLN A 127 -1.31 -9.56 -20.11
CA GLN A 127 -0.34 -9.17 -21.15
C GLN A 127 -0.71 -7.86 -21.86
N LYS A 128 -1.32 -7.95 -23.05
CA LYS A 128 -1.68 -6.82 -23.92
C LYS A 128 -2.80 -5.93 -23.33
N ASP A 129 -3.72 -6.50 -22.57
CA ASP A 129 -4.82 -5.76 -21.93
C ASP A 129 -4.49 -5.37 -20.48
N SER A 130 -3.25 -5.60 -20.04
CA SER A 130 -2.81 -5.38 -18.67
C SER A 130 -3.08 -3.97 -18.17
N THR A 131 -2.99 -2.93 -19.01
CA THR A 131 -3.25 -1.55 -18.58
C THR A 131 -4.66 -1.36 -18.02
N VAL A 132 -5.68 -1.93 -18.68
CA VAL A 132 -7.07 -1.77 -18.23
C VAL A 132 -7.29 -2.52 -16.93
N PHE A 133 -6.81 -3.77 -16.86
CA PHE A 133 -6.97 -4.58 -15.65
C PHE A 133 -6.18 -4.00 -14.47
N LEU A 134 -5.01 -3.41 -14.72
CA LEU A 134 -4.22 -2.71 -13.70
C LEU A 134 -4.95 -1.47 -13.20
N GLN A 135 -5.63 -0.74 -14.09
CA GLN A 135 -6.45 0.40 -13.70
C GLN A 135 -7.65 -0.03 -12.83
N ALA A 136 -8.31 -1.14 -13.20
CA ALA A 136 -9.37 -1.73 -12.40
C ALA A 136 -8.86 -2.25 -11.04
N LEU A 137 -7.67 -2.87 -11.02
CA LEU A 137 -7.02 -3.35 -9.80
C LEU A 137 -6.78 -2.20 -8.81
N HIS A 138 -6.19 -1.09 -9.27
CA HIS A 138 -5.97 0.06 -8.41
C HIS A 138 -7.25 0.87 -8.13
N PHE A 139 -8.30 0.74 -8.93
CA PHE A 139 -9.62 1.24 -8.55
C PHE A 139 -10.10 0.57 -7.26
N PHE A 140 -9.90 -0.75 -7.10
CA PHE A 140 -10.21 -1.45 -5.86
C PHE A 140 -9.31 -1.02 -4.69
N VAL A 141 -8.04 -0.65 -4.94
CA VAL A 141 -7.18 -0.02 -3.92
C VAL A 141 -7.79 1.30 -3.46
N GLY A 142 -8.18 2.16 -4.40
CA GLY A 142 -8.84 3.43 -4.09
C GLY A 142 -10.14 3.23 -3.31
N LEU A 143 -10.96 2.24 -3.70
CA LEU A 143 -12.21 1.91 -3.03
C LEU A 143 -11.97 1.43 -1.60
N GLY A 144 -11.00 0.53 -1.38
CA GLY A 144 -10.62 0.10 -0.04
C GLY A 144 -10.11 1.26 0.81
N ALA A 145 -9.26 2.10 0.22
CA ALA A 145 -8.72 3.28 0.88
C ALA A 145 -9.77 4.35 1.21
N LEU A 146 -10.85 4.45 0.43
CA LEU A 146 -12.01 5.28 0.71
C LEU A 146 -12.83 4.74 1.90
N VAL A 147 -13.05 3.43 1.94
CA VAL A 147 -13.84 2.77 3.00
C VAL A 147 -13.12 2.83 4.35
N SER A 148 -11.79 2.82 4.35
CA SER A 148 -10.98 2.69 5.57
C SER A 148 -11.16 3.82 6.60
N PRO A 149 -11.06 5.12 6.26
CA PRO A 149 -11.33 6.19 7.21
C PRO A 149 -12.78 6.20 7.70
N LEU A 150 -13.76 5.73 6.90
CA LEU A 150 -15.16 5.62 7.34
C LEU A 150 -15.35 4.56 8.43
N ILE A 151 -14.55 3.49 8.40
CA ILE A 151 -14.52 2.47 9.46
C ILE A 151 -13.85 3.03 10.71
N ALA A 152 -12.77 3.81 10.55
CA ALA A 152 -12.02 4.36 11.67
C ALA A 152 -12.77 5.49 12.42
N ASP A 153 -13.38 6.42 11.67
CA ASP A 153 -14.01 7.65 12.17
C ASP A 153 -14.87 7.50 13.46
N PRO A 154 -15.82 6.54 13.56
CA PRO A 154 -16.66 6.42 14.75
C PRO A 154 -15.90 6.01 16.04
N PHE A 155 -14.65 5.55 15.91
CA PHE A 155 -13.84 5.06 17.02
C PHE A 155 -12.65 5.98 17.36
N LEU A 156 -12.43 7.05 16.58
CA LEU A 156 -11.35 8.03 16.82
C LEU A 156 -11.68 8.89 18.05
N SER A 157 -10.66 9.23 18.84
CA SER A 157 -10.84 10.11 20.00
C SER A 157 -10.97 11.59 19.58
N GLU A 158 -11.98 12.30 20.11
CA GLU A 158 -12.24 13.71 19.78
C GLU A 158 -11.29 14.70 20.50
N THR A 159 -10.32 14.24 21.31
CA THR A 159 -9.49 15.14 22.14
C THR A 159 -8.05 14.66 22.29
N SER A 160 -7.10 15.61 22.21
CA SER A 160 -5.67 15.43 22.52
C SER A 160 -5.51 14.69 23.85
N CYS A 161 -4.68 13.63 23.90
CA CYS A 161 -4.39 12.63 24.94
C CYS A 161 -4.38 13.05 26.45
N VAL A 162 -5.27 13.92 26.89
CA VAL A 162 -5.33 14.51 28.22
C VAL A 162 -6.64 14.06 28.82
N ILE A 163 -6.57 12.96 29.58
CA ILE A 163 -7.52 12.75 30.67
C ILE A 163 -7.17 13.82 31.70
N GLY A 164 -7.81 14.98 31.58
CA GLY A 164 -7.90 15.88 32.70
C GLY A 164 -8.69 15.12 33.76
N ASN A 165 -8.01 14.62 34.81
CA ASN A 165 -8.70 14.17 36.00
C ASN A 165 -9.34 15.42 36.60
N SER A 166 -10.57 15.64 36.17
CA SER A 166 -11.33 16.84 36.44
C SER A 166 -12.76 16.38 36.46
N THR A 167 -13.18 15.95 37.64
CA THR A 167 -14.49 16.29 38.18
C THR A 167 -14.62 17.83 38.26
N THR A 168 -14.49 18.52 37.12
CA THR A 168 -14.86 19.91 37.01
C THR A 168 -15.95 19.96 35.95
N ASN A 169 -17.17 20.16 36.42
CA ASN A 169 -18.36 20.40 35.62
C ASN A 169 -18.00 21.22 34.37
N ALA A 170 -18.33 20.71 33.19
CA ALA A 170 -18.00 21.29 31.88
C ALA A 170 -18.46 22.76 31.71
N THR A 171 -19.30 23.25 32.62
CA THR A 171 -19.71 24.65 32.75
C THR A 171 -18.61 25.57 33.29
N SER A 172 -17.73 25.09 34.18
CA SER A 172 -16.69 25.90 34.83
C SER A 172 -15.50 26.21 33.89
N LEU A 173 -15.09 25.24 33.06
CA LEU A 173 -13.99 25.42 32.10
C LEU A 173 -14.33 26.43 30.98
N ARG A 174 -15.59 26.48 30.53
CA ARG A 174 -16.05 27.53 29.60
C ARG A 174 -16.00 28.92 30.24
N HIS A 175 -16.32 29.00 31.53
CA HIS A 175 -16.28 30.25 32.29
C HIS A 175 -14.84 30.74 32.56
N LEU A 176 -13.91 29.80 32.78
CA LEU A 176 -12.48 30.09 32.99
C LEU A 176 -11.78 30.48 31.68
N ARG A 177 -12.13 29.82 30.56
CA ARG A 177 -11.65 30.20 29.22
C ARG A 177 -12.11 31.60 28.81
N ASN A 178 -13.36 31.95 29.09
CA ASN A 178 -13.88 33.31 28.83
C ASN A 178 -13.26 34.37 29.75
N LYS A 179 -12.78 34.00 30.96
CA LYS A 179 -12.04 34.92 31.84
C LYS A 179 -10.56 35.07 31.46
N LEU A 180 -9.94 34.05 30.88
CA LEU A 180 -8.52 34.11 30.46
C LEU A 180 -8.30 34.68 29.05
N ALA A 181 -9.31 34.67 28.18
CA ALA A 181 -9.22 35.26 26.85
C ALA A 181 -8.97 36.79 26.84
N GLY A 182 -9.00 37.45 28.01
CA GLY A 182 -8.77 38.88 28.17
C GLY A 182 -7.42 39.30 28.74
N ARG A 183 -6.48 38.40 29.06
CA ARG A 183 -5.16 38.80 29.60
C ARG A 183 -3.99 38.04 28.95
N HIS A 184 -3.12 38.79 28.30
CA HIS A 184 -1.78 38.36 27.89
C HIS A 184 -1.01 37.83 29.10
N VAL A 185 -0.60 36.55 29.06
CA VAL A 185 0.35 36.00 30.02
C VAL A 185 1.47 35.32 29.26
N HIS A 186 2.66 35.94 29.35
CA HIS A 186 3.93 35.37 28.93
C HIS A 186 4.37 34.27 29.89
N ASN A 187 5.12 33.31 29.32
CA ASN A 187 6.04 32.38 29.98
C ASN A 187 5.40 31.22 30.76
N VAL A 188 5.35 30.04 30.12
CA VAL A 188 5.14 28.75 30.81
C VAL A 188 6.33 27.86 30.50
N SER A 189 7.33 27.91 31.38
CA SER A 189 8.42 26.95 31.44
C SER A 189 7.88 25.57 31.84
N SER A 190 8.07 24.60 30.95
CA SER A 190 8.18 23.15 31.21
C SER A 190 7.29 22.56 32.32
N VAL A 191 6.08 22.14 31.97
CA VAL A 191 5.30 21.23 32.82
C VAL A 191 5.62 19.79 32.38
N HIS A 192 6.46 19.11 33.15
CA HIS A 192 6.61 17.65 33.09
C HIS A 192 5.40 17.03 33.78
N LEU A 193 4.52 16.38 33.01
CA LEU A 193 3.30 15.74 33.51
C LEU A 193 3.45 14.23 33.38
N HIS A 194 3.65 13.59 34.53
CA HIS A 194 3.74 12.15 34.73
C HIS A 194 2.35 11.51 34.52
N THR A 195 2.27 10.46 33.71
CA THR A 195 1.01 9.83 33.28
C THR A 195 0.93 8.37 33.70
N ASP A 196 0.30 8.11 34.84
CA ASP A 196 -0.24 6.78 35.20
C ASP A 196 -1.77 6.82 35.11
N GLY A 197 -2.34 6.10 34.13
CA GLY A 197 -3.76 5.88 33.94
C GLY A 197 -4.03 5.06 32.67
N GLU A 198 -4.84 3.99 32.76
CA GLU A 198 -5.21 3.15 31.62
C GLU A 198 -6.00 3.95 30.58
N VAL A 199 -5.39 4.14 29.41
CA VAL A 199 -6.00 4.80 28.26
C VAL A 199 -6.86 3.78 27.53
N VAL A 200 -8.16 3.75 27.79
CA VAL A 200 -9.12 2.96 27.00
C VAL A 200 -9.54 3.78 25.79
N THR A 201 -8.77 3.71 24.69
CA THR A 201 -9.23 4.20 23.39
C THR A 201 -10.14 3.17 22.73
N ASN A 202 -11.30 3.63 22.23
CA ASN A 202 -12.21 2.79 21.43
C ASN A 202 -11.61 2.40 20.07
N VAL A 203 -10.46 2.98 19.69
CA VAL A 203 -9.73 2.68 18.44
C VAL A 203 -9.39 1.19 18.31
N SER A 204 -9.24 0.48 19.45
CA SER A 204 -9.01 -0.97 19.49
C SER A 204 -10.09 -1.76 18.73
N TYR A 205 -11.35 -1.33 18.84
CA TYR A 205 -12.46 -1.94 18.10
C TYR A 205 -12.32 -1.74 16.58
N ALA A 206 -11.88 -0.56 16.14
CA ALA A 206 -11.66 -0.30 14.71
C ALA A 206 -10.58 -1.24 14.14
N PHE A 207 -9.47 -1.44 14.85
CA PHE A 207 -8.42 -2.39 14.45
C PHE A 207 -8.91 -3.84 14.39
N TRP A 208 -9.72 -4.29 15.37
CA TRP A 208 -10.29 -5.65 15.35
C TRP A 208 -11.32 -5.84 14.23
N ILE A 209 -12.18 -4.83 13.98
CA ILE A 209 -13.10 -4.84 12.84
C ILE A 209 -12.31 -4.94 11.53
N MET A 210 -11.24 -4.16 11.38
CA MET A 210 -10.37 -4.22 10.20
C MET A 210 -9.68 -5.59 10.04
N ALA A 211 -9.20 -6.19 11.14
CA ALA A 211 -8.62 -7.53 11.11
C ALA A 211 -9.64 -8.58 10.62
N ILE A 212 -10.90 -8.50 11.06
CA ILE A 212 -11.98 -9.39 10.63
C ILE A 212 -12.34 -9.17 9.16
N ILE A 213 -12.43 -7.92 8.70
CA ILE A 213 -12.75 -7.59 7.29
C ILE A 213 -11.66 -8.11 6.34
N ASN A 214 -10.40 -8.17 6.78
CA ASN A 214 -9.29 -8.67 5.96
C ASN A 214 -9.18 -10.20 5.93
N LEU A 215 -9.73 -10.92 6.92
CA LEU A 215 -9.61 -12.37 7.06
C LEU A 215 -10.22 -13.21 5.91
N PRO A 216 -11.30 -12.80 5.22
CA PRO A 216 -11.80 -13.50 4.03
C PRO A 216 -10.81 -13.55 2.87
N VAL A 217 -9.86 -12.61 2.77
CA VAL A 217 -8.90 -12.54 1.66
C VAL A 217 -7.92 -13.72 1.64
N PRO A 218 -7.16 -14.03 2.71
CA PRO A 218 -6.31 -15.22 2.73
C PRO A 218 -7.11 -16.51 2.52
N ILE A 219 -8.35 -16.59 3.03
CA ILE A 219 -9.25 -17.73 2.79
C ILE A 219 -9.57 -17.86 1.29
N GLY A 220 -9.90 -16.75 0.62
CA GLY A 220 -10.15 -16.73 -0.82
C GLY A 220 -8.95 -17.20 -1.64
N ILE A 221 -7.73 -16.80 -1.25
CA ILE A 221 -6.50 -17.26 -1.92
C ILE A 221 -6.28 -18.76 -1.66
N LEU A 222 -6.49 -19.25 -0.44
CA LEU A 222 -6.38 -20.68 -0.11
C LEU A 222 -7.38 -21.52 -0.91
N ILE A 223 -8.63 -21.07 -1.04
CA ILE A 223 -9.65 -21.73 -1.88
C ILE A 223 -9.19 -21.78 -3.33
N LEU A 224 -8.59 -20.70 -3.84
CA LEU A 224 -8.04 -20.65 -5.19
C LEU A 224 -6.88 -21.65 -5.36
N MET A 225 -5.96 -21.72 -4.39
CA MET A 225 -4.84 -22.69 -4.39
C MET A 225 -5.34 -24.14 -4.35
N TYR A 226 -6.37 -24.42 -3.55
CA TYR A 226 -7.00 -25.74 -3.47
C TYR A 226 -7.69 -26.12 -4.79
N ARG A 227 -8.43 -25.18 -5.40
CA ARG A 227 -9.09 -25.39 -6.71
C ARG A 227 -8.10 -25.65 -7.84
N GLU A 228 -6.93 -25.01 -7.81
CA GLU A 228 -5.85 -25.24 -8.78
C GLU A 228 -5.05 -26.53 -8.47
N ARG A 229 -5.42 -27.29 -7.44
CA ARG A 229 -4.76 -28.54 -7.01
C ARG A 229 -3.26 -28.38 -6.79
N LEU A 230 -2.82 -27.23 -6.28
CA LEU A 230 -1.39 -26.94 -6.11
C LEU A 230 -0.74 -27.71 -4.95
N PHE A 231 -1.53 -28.42 -4.14
CA PHE A 231 -1.08 -29.23 -3.01
C PHE A 231 -0.88 -30.73 -3.34
N THR A 232 -1.20 -31.19 -4.55
CA THR A 232 -0.89 -32.58 -4.93
C THR A 232 0.60 -32.72 -5.23
N CYS A 233 1.35 -33.10 -4.19
CA CYS A 233 2.71 -33.62 -4.27
C CYS A 233 2.66 -35.00 -4.94
N GLY A 234 2.46 -35.02 -6.26
CA GLY A 234 2.33 -36.23 -7.05
C GLY A 234 2.48 -35.89 -8.53
N SER A 235 3.65 -36.20 -9.06
CA SER A 235 4.07 -36.25 -10.46
C SER A 235 2.99 -36.01 -11.52
N ASP A 236 2.81 -34.75 -11.94
CA ASP A 236 2.25 -34.48 -13.26
C ASP A 236 2.86 -33.17 -13.83
N PRO A 237 3.79 -33.24 -14.81
CA PRO A 237 4.44 -32.06 -15.39
C PRO A 237 3.51 -31.19 -16.25
N SER A 238 2.22 -31.53 -16.34
CA SER A 238 1.34 -31.13 -17.43
C SER A 238 0.25 -30.12 -17.03
N ARG A 239 0.59 -29.00 -16.37
CA ARG A 239 -0.36 -27.86 -16.26
C ARG A 239 0.31 -26.52 -15.98
N ARG A 240 1.28 -26.17 -16.84
CA ARG A 240 1.72 -24.79 -17.08
C ARG A 240 0.57 -24.01 -17.73
N LEU A 241 -0.20 -23.25 -16.95
CA LEU A 241 -1.05 -22.20 -17.50
C LEU A 241 -0.13 -21.05 -17.93
N LEU A 242 0.10 -20.97 -19.25
CA LEU A 242 1.04 -20.10 -20.00
C LEU A 242 2.38 -20.77 -20.38
N ASP A 243 2.34 -21.98 -20.92
CA ASP A 243 3.36 -22.40 -21.90
C ASP A 243 2.87 -21.99 -23.30
N GLY A 244 3.38 -20.85 -23.78
CA GLY A 244 3.07 -20.26 -25.08
C GLY A 244 4.07 -19.17 -25.46
N ASP A 245 4.53 -18.38 -24.47
CA ASP A 245 5.35 -17.19 -24.77
C ASP A 245 6.83 -17.31 -24.38
N VAL A 246 7.25 -18.36 -23.66
CA VAL A 246 8.69 -18.61 -23.38
C VAL A 246 9.37 -19.34 -24.54
N LEU A 247 8.62 -20.10 -25.36
CA LEU A 247 9.15 -20.66 -26.60
C LEU A 247 9.18 -19.64 -27.74
N ALA A 248 8.20 -18.72 -27.81
CA ALA A 248 8.13 -17.72 -28.90
C ALA A 248 9.27 -16.70 -28.87
N MET A 249 9.80 -16.36 -27.69
CA MET A 249 10.98 -15.50 -27.58
C MET A 249 12.29 -16.20 -27.99
N LYS A 250 12.32 -17.55 -27.95
CA LYS A 250 13.46 -18.33 -28.44
C LYS A 250 13.38 -18.58 -29.95
N THR A 251 12.18 -18.66 -30.54
CA THR A 251 12.01 -18.90 -31.98
C THR A 251 12.42 -17.69 -32.84
N TRP A 252 12.29 -16.45 -32.35
CA TRP A 252 12.69 -15.26 -33.11
C TRP A 252 14.19 -14.94 -33.05
N GLY A 253 14.91 -15.45 -32.02
CA GLY A 253 16.34 -15.24 -31.85
C GLY A 253 17.22 -16.30 -32.53
N THR A 254 16.65 -17.44 -32.96
CA THR A 254 17.42 -18.60 -33.43
C THR A 254 17.27 -18.89 -34.93
N THR A 255 16.48 -18.12 -35.69
CA THR A 255 16.37 -18.30 -37.16
C THR A 255 17.48 -17.59 -37.96
N ARG A 256 18.61 -17.23 -37.34
CA ARG A 256 19.73 -16.55 -38.02
C ARG A 256 21.14 -17.09 -37.74
N LEU A 257 21.27 -18.33 -37.29
CA LEU A 257 22.55 -19.03 -37.40
C LEU A 257 22.32 -20.55 -37.44
N SER A 258 22.29 -21.09 -38.65
CA SER A 258 22.48 -22.52 -38.91
C SER A 258 23.98 -22.85 -38.81
N GLU A 259 24.27 -24.13 -38.53
CA GLU A 259 25.59 -24.79 -38.49
C GLU A 259 26.35 -24.50 -37.17
N ASP A 260 26.69 -25.44 -36.28
CA ASP A 260 27.36 -26.72 -36.52
C ASP A 260 27.31 -27.65 -35.26
N THR A 261 27.31 -28.95 -35.53
CA THR A 261 27.61 -30.22 -34.79
C THR A 261 27.94 -30.29 -33.27
N GLY A 262 27.34 -31.28 -32.57
CA GLY A 262 28.13 -32.25 -31.75
C GLY A 262 27.97 -32.37 -30.21
N HIS A 263 27.39 -33.50 -29.77
CA HIS A 263 27.64 -34.31 -28.55
C HIS A 263 27.09 -34.02 -27.12
N GLN A 264 26.62 -35.13 -26.53
CA GLN A 264 26.25 -35.54 -25.14
C GLN A 264 27.19 -35.00 -24.03
N LYS A 265 26.90 -34.93 -22.71
CA LYS A 265 26.13 -35.78 -21.77
C LYS A 265 25.96 -35.07 -20.40
N GLU A 266 25.19 -35.68 -19.52
CA GLU A 266 24.60 -35.24 -18.24
C GLU A 266 25.49 -34.80 -17.04
N THR A 267 24.80 -34.14 -16.10
CA THR A 267 24.95 -34.09 -14.62
C THR A 267 26.06 -33.24 -13.98
N SER A 268 25.65 -32.11 -13.39
CA SER A 268 26.02 -31.74 -12.01
C SER A 268 25.16 -30.57 -11.51
N ARG A 269 24.56 -30.73 -10.33
CA ARG A 269 23.89 -29.69 -9.55
C ARG A 269 24.88 -28.54 -9.30
N SER A 270 24.58 -27.35 -9.80
CA SER A 270 25.28 -26.13 -9.41
C SER A 270 24.30 -25.13 -8.80
N HIS A 271 24.70 -24.63 -7.63
CA HIS A 271 24.11 -23.50 -6.92
C HIS A 271 23.66 -22.41 -7.90
N VAL A 272 22.38 -22.05 -7.85
CA VAL A 272 21.87 -20.88 -8.58
C VAL A 272 22.40 -19.66 -7.85
N ASP A 273 23.49 -19.10 -8.38
CA ASP A 273 24.14 -17.93 -7.81
C ASP A 273 23.17 -16.75 -7.65
N LEU A 274 23.07 -16.32 -6.40
CA LEU A 274 22.23 -15.26 -5.83
C LEU A 274 22.40 -13.89 -6.53
N PHE A 275 23.45 -13.72 -7.33
CA PHE A 275 23.84 -12.47 -7.99
C PHE A 275 23.80 -12.50 -9.52
N SER A 276 23.44 -13.63 -10.15
CA SER A 276 23.44 -13.73 -11.62
C SER A 276 22.39 -12.83 -12.29
N CYS A 277 21.37 -12.35 -11.56
CA CYS A 277 20.42 -11.37 -12.08
C CYS A 277 20.99 -9.94 -12.18
N CYS A 278 22.10 -9.65 -11.48
CA CYS A 278 22.78 -8.36 -11.47
C CYS A 278 24.11 -8.37 -12.25
N LEU A 279 24.60 -9.54 -12.68
CA LEU A 279 25.74 -9.64 -13.58
C LEU A 279 25.27 -9.29 -15.00
N LEU A 280 25.44 -8.03 -15.37
CA LEU A 280 26.29 -7.52 -16.45
C LEU A 280 26.75 -8.52 -17.54
N GLY A 281 25.89 -9.45 -17.96
CA GLY A 281 26.18 -10.47 -18.96
C GLY A 281 25.51 -10.24 -20.30
N ASN A 282 24.68 -9.19 -20.42
CA ASN A 282 24.08 -8.75 -21.69
C ASN A 282 23.63 -7.27 -21.68
N ALA A 283 24.29 -6.41 -20.90
CA ALA A 283 24.03 -4.97 -20.93
C ALA A 283 24.38 -4.32 -22.29
N HIS A 284 25.09 -5.04 -23.16
CA HIS A 284 25.53 -4.56 -24.47
C HIS A 284 24.47 -4.75 -25.60
N SER A 285 23.29 -5.31 -25.28
CA SER A 285 22.26 -5.67 -26.29
C SER A 285 20.96 -4.85 -26.21
N PHE A 286 20.80 -4.00 -25.19
CA PHE A 286 19.60 -3.17 -25.04
C PHE A 286 19.89 -1.72 -25.44
N PRO A 287 19.04 -1.09 -26.26
CA PRO A 287 19.26 0.29 -26.67
C PRO A 287 19.24 1.22 -25.46
N LEU A 288 20.01 2.30 -25.49
CA LEU A 288 20.11 3.30 -24.41
C LEU A 288 18.73 3.91 -24.04
N SER A 289 17.80 3.92 -25.02
CA SER A 289 16.40 4.31 -24.83
C SER A 289 15.64 3.38 -23.88
N PHE A 290 15.98 2.09 -23.81
CA PHE A 290 15.34 1.12 -22.90
C PHE A 290 15.59 1.50 -21.45
N PHE A 291 16.85 1.76 -21.08
CA PHE A 291 17.22 2.21 -19.74
C PHE A 291 16.61 3.57 -19.42
N GLY A 292 16.65 4.51 -20.38
CA GLY A 292 16.04 5.83 -20.22
C GLY A 292 14.54 5.77 -19.89
N ILE A 293 13.78 4.91 -20.57
CA ILE A 293 12.34 4.74 -20.32
C ILE A 293 12.08 4.16 -18.92
N HIS A 294 12.86 3.19 -18.46
CA HIS A 294 12.67 2.58 -17.14
C HIS A 294 13.04 3.55 -16.01
N ILE A 295 14.13 4.30 -16.17
CA ILE A 295 14.53 5.34 -15.20
C ILE A 295 13.47 6.43 -15.14
N LEU A 296 12.99 6.92 -16.29
CA LEU A 296 11.95 7.95 -16.35
C LEU A 296 10.64 7.43 -15.75
N GLY A 297 10.21 6.22 -16.08
CA GLY A 297 9.01 5.60 -15.53
C GLY A 297 9.11 5.41 -14.01
N GLY A 298 10.25 4.93 -13.52
CA GLY A 298 10.53 4.80 -12.09
C GLY A 298 10.50 6.14 -11.36
N LEU A 299 11.08 7.19 -11.94
CA LEU A 299 11.07 8.55 -11.40
C LEU A 299 9.64 9.10 -11.29
N VAL A 300 8.84 8.95 -12.35
CA VAL A 300 7.44 9.39 -12.37
C VAL A 300 6.62 8.66 -11.30
N LEU A 301 6.78 7.34 -11.17
CA LEU A 301 6.10 6.56 -10.14
C LEU A 301 6.55 6.97 -8.73
N PHE A 302 7.86 7.13 -8.51
CA PHE A 302 8.40 7.57 -7.23
C PHE A 302 7.83 8.92 -6.77
N PHE A 303 7.78 9.91 -7.66
CA PHE A 303 7.19 11.21 -7.32
C PHE A 303 5.68 11.15 -7.15
N SER A 304 4.96 10.49 -8.07
CA SER A 304 3.49 10.45 -8.00
C SER A 304 2.98 9.69 -6.78
N ASP A 305 3.55 8.51 -6.50
CA ASP A 305 3.19 7.72 -5.32
C ASP A 305 3.70 8.39 -4.04
N GLY A 306 4.88 9.02 -4.07
CA GLY A 306 5.39 9.82 -2.96
C GLY A 306 4.50 11.01 -2.58
N ILE A 307 3.92 11.72 -3.56
CA ILE A 307 2.95 12.81 -3.33
C ILE A 307 1.67 12.25 -2.72
N VAL A 308 1.12 11.16 -3.28
CA VAL A 308 -0.10 10.51 -2.75
C VAL A 308 0.13 10.01 -1.33
N GLY A 309 1.24 9.32 -1.05
CA GLY A 309 1.60 8.84 0.27
C GLY A 309 1.79 9.96 1.28
N SER A 310 2.47 11.04 0.91
CA SER A 310 2.67 12.20 1.78
C SER A 310 1.34 12.90 2.10
N TYR A 311 0.49 13.11 1.09
CA TYR A 311 -0.81 13.74 1.30
C TYR A 311 -1.70 12.87 2.21
N THR A 312 -1.82 11.57 1.92
CA THR A 312 -2.68 10.65 2.66
C THR A 312 -2.25 10.44 4.11
N GLY A 313 -0.94 10.40 4.37
CA GLY A 313 -0.41 10.24 5.73
C GLY A 313 -0.64 11.46 6.63
N PHE A 314 -0.64 12.68 6.06
CA PHE A 314 -0.63 13.92 6.84
C PHE A 314 -1.84 14.84 6.64
N VAL A 315 -2.74 14.56 5.69
CA VAL A 315 -3.93 15.41 5.46
C VAL A 315 -4.80 15.54 6.72
N TYR A 316 -4.99 14.45 7.46
CA TYR A 316 -5.77 14.44 8.69
C TYR A 316 -5.09 15.26 9.79
N THR A 317 -3.80 15.03 10.03
CA THR A 317 -3.04 15.75 11.06
C THR A 317 -2.90 17.24 10.74
N TYR A 318 -2.74 17.60 9.47
CA TYR A 318 -2.71 18.98 9.00
C TYR A 318 -4.06 19.69 9.18
N ALA A 319 -5.17 19.01 8.90
CA ALA A 319 -6.51 19.58 9.05
C ALA A 319 -6.86 19.88 10.52
N VAL A 320 -6.45 19.00 11.44
CA VAL A 320 -6.71 19.13 12.89
C VAL A 320 -5.74 20.12 13.56
N ALA A 321 -4.52 20.28 13.04
CA ALA A 321 -3.51 21.17 13.61
C ALA A 321 -3.76 22.67 13.27
N PRO A 322 -3.22 23.61 14.07
CA PRO A 322 -3.20 25.03 13.71
C PRO A 322 -2.43 25.26 12.40
N PRO A 323 -2.89 26.14 11.50
CA PRO A 323 -3.96 27.13 11.67
C PRO A 323 -5.37 26.68 11.29
N MET A 324 -5.57 25.49 10.69
CA MET A 324 -6.90 25.08 10.19
C MET A 324 -7.86 24.69 11.31
N ASN A 325 -7.37 24.00 12.37
CA ASN A 325 -8.16 23.62 13.55
C ASN A 325 -9.56 23.04 13.22
N LEU A 326 -9.65 22.21 12.19
CA LEU A 326 -10.92 21.61 11.78
C LEU A 326 -11.37 20.55 12.81
N PRO A 327 -12.69 20.39 13.02
CA PRO A 327 -13.22 19.29 13.82
C PRO A 327 -12.77 17.93 13.27
N HIS A 328 -12.50 16.96 14.14
CA HIS A 328 -12.05 15.61 13.77
C HIS A 328 -12.92 14.96 12.68
N LYS A 329 -14.25 15.09 12.77
CA LYS A 329 -15.20 14.59 11.75
C LYS A 329 -14.98 15.22 10.37
N THR A 330 -14.67 16.53 10.33
CA THR A 330 -14.41 17.24 9.07
C THR A 330 -13.06 16.86 8.48
N ALA A 331 -12.05 16.65 9.33
CA ALA A 331 -10.73 16.16 8.91
C ALA A 331 -10.81 14.73 8.34
N GLY A 332 -11.62 13.85 8.94
CA GLY A 332 -11.91 12.51 8.40
C GLY A 332 -12.53 12.56 7.00
N TYR A 333 -13.52 13.44 6.79
CA TYR A 333 -14.12 13.63 5.46
C TYR A 333 -13.14 14.11 4.40
N LEU A 334 -12.14 14.93 4.76
CA LEU A 334 -11.14 15.39 3.78
C LEU A 334 -10.31 14.23 3.23
N THR A 335 -9.93 13.27 4.09
CA THR A 335 -9.24 12.03 3.68
C THR A 335 -10.14 11.18 2.79
N CYS A 336 -11.43 11.05 3.12
CA CYS A 336 -12.39 10.32 2.29
C CYS A 336 -12.57 10.98 0.91
N VAL A 337 -12.73 12.31 0.86
CA VAL A 337 -12.89 13.06 -0.39
C VAL A 337 -11.67 12.87 -1.29
N PHE A 338 -10.46 12.85 -0.72
CA PHE A 338 -9.24 12.58 -1.47
C PHE A 338 -9.26 11.18 -2.11
N TRP A 339 -9.55 10.13 -1.34
CA TRP A 339 -9.62 8.77 -1.87
C TRP A 339 -10.79 8.56 -2.82
N ALA A 340 -11.91 9.26 -2.61
CA ALA A 340 -13.03 9.28 -3.55
C ALA A 340 -12.62 9.89 -4.89
N ALA A 341 -11.88 11.01 -4.88
CA ALA A 341 -11.37 11.64 -6.10
C ALA A 341 -10.40 10.71 -6.85
N ILE A 342 -9.48 10.03 -6.15
CA ILE A 342 -8.60 9.01 -6.74
C ILE A 342 -9.43 7.87 -7.35
N THR A 343 -10.45 7.38 -6.64
CA THR A 343 -11.30 6.26 -7.09
C THR A 343 -12.11 6.64 -8.33
N VAL A 344 -12.73 7.83 -8.35
CA VAL A 344 -13.48 8.35 -9.50
C VAL A 344 -12.56 8.60 -10.69
N GLY A 345 -11.36 9.17 -10.44
CA GLY A 345 -10.34 9.33 -11.46
C GLY A 345 -9.90 8.00 -12.06
N ARG A 346 -9.76 6.96 -11.23
CA ARG A 346 -9.41 5.63 -11.72
C ARG A 346 -10.54 4.97 -12.49
N LEU A 347 -11.79 5.12 -12.03
CA LEU A 347 -12.99 4.62 -12.71
C LEU A 347 -13.17 5.25 -14.09
N SER A 348 -12.95 6.58 -14.22
CA SER A 348 -13.04 7.28 -15.51
C SER A 348 -11.89 6.92 -16.45
N ALA A 349 -10.72 6.56 -15.92
CA ALA A 349 -9.59 6.12 -16.71
C ALA A 349 -9.75 4.69 -17.29
N ILE A 350 -10.63 3.84 -16.75
CA ILE A 350 -10.92 2.50 -17.31
C ILE A 350 -11.46 2.59 -18.75
N PRO A 351 -12.59 3.28 -19.04
CA PRO A 351 -13.08 3.41 -20.42
C PRO A 351 -12.10 4.20 -21.30
N LEU A 352 -11.36 5.13 -20.71
CA LEU A 352 -10.37 5.91 -21.43
C LEU A 352 -9.17 5.06 -21.88
N SER A 353 -8.79 4.06 -21.08
CA SER A 353 -7.72 3.08 -21.38
C SER A 353 -8.08 2.13 -22.51
N TYR A 354 -9.38 1.89 -22.77
CA TYR A 354 -9.82 1.16 -23.96
C TYR A 354 -9.73 2.01 -25.24
N ARG A 355 -9.88 3.33 -25.13
CA ARG A 355 -9.97 4.25 -26.29
C ARG A 355 -8.64 4.86 -26.69
N PHE A 356 -7.73 5.07 -25.74
CA PHE A 356 -6.48 5.79 -25.95
C PHE A 356 -5.27 4.95 -25.52
N LYS A 357 -4.13 5.18 -26.19
CA LYS A 357 -2.86 4.53 -25.82
C LYS A 357 -2.41 4.98 -24.42
N PRO A 358 -1.86 4.09 -23.58
CA PRO A 358 -1.45 4.42 -22.21
C PRO A 358 -0.49 5.61 -22.11
N VAL A 359 0.42 5.76 -23.09
CA VAL A 359 1.38 6.87 -23.16
C VAL A 359 0.68 8.23 -23.23
N HIS A 360 -0.41 8.35 -23.97
CA HIS A 360 -1.14 9.63 -24.08
C HIS A 360 -1.84 9.96 -22.76
N LEU A 361 -2.38 8.95 -22.08
CA LEU A 361 -3.01 9.12 -20.77
C LEU A 361 -2.01 9.60 -19.72
N LEU A 362 -0.81 9.01 -19.72
CA LEU A 362 0.26 9.44 -18.83
C LEU A 362 0.69 10.88 -19.11
N ILE A 363 0.90 11.26 -20.37
CA ILE A 363 1.27 12.64 -20.74
C ILE A 363 0.20 13.63 -20.26
N VAL A 364 -1.08 13.36 -20.55
CA VAL A 364 -2.19 14.23 -20.11
C VAL A 364 -2.25 14.34 -18.59
N SER A 365 -2.07 13.22 -17.87
CA SER A 365 -2.03 13.22 -16.39
C SER A 365 -0.88 14.05 -15.85
N GLN A 366 0.32 13.92 -16.40
CA GLN A 366 1.49 14.68 -15.93
C GLN A 366 1.32 16.17 -16.22
N VAL A 367 0.92 16.54 -17.45
CA VAL A 367 0.66 17.94 -17.83
C VAL A 367 -0.40 18.57 -16.92
N SER A 368 -1.44 17.81 -16.56
CA SER A 368 -2.49 18.28 -15.64
C SER A 368 -1.93 18.57 -14.24
N ILE A 369 -1.09 17.69 -13.70
CA ILE A 369 -0.45 17.87 -12.38
C ILE A 369 0.47 19.10 -12.40
N PHE A 370 1.36 19.21 -13.40
CA PHE A 370 2.26 20.36 -13.52
C PHE A 370 1.47 21.67 -13.67
N GLY A 371 0.42 21.68 -14.48
CA GLY A 371 -0.44 22.85 -14.63
C GLY A 371 -1.14 23.28 -13.34
N LEU A 372 -1.60 22.32 -12.53
CA LEU A 372 -2.20 22.59 -11.22
C LEU A 372 -1.19 23.11 -10.19
N LEU A 373 0.03 22.56 -10.18
CA LEU A 373 1.09 23.00 -9.26
C LEU A 373 1.64 24.39 -9.60
N LEU A 374 1.68 24.77 -10.88
CA LEU A 374 2.12 26.10 -11.30
C LEU A 374 1.11 27.22 -10.98
N LYS A 375 -0.20 26.93 -10.94
CA LYS A 375 -1.25 27.94 -10.68
C LYS A 375 -1.03 28.77 -9.41
N PRO A 376 -0.81 28.19 -8.22
CA PRO A 376 -0.60 28.98 -7.00
C PRO A 376 0.74 29.73 -6.99
N VAL A 377 1.76 29.26 -7.71
CA VAL A 377 3.04 29.96 -7.86
C VAL A 377 2.86 31.20 -8.75
N LEU A 378 2.14 31.05 -9.87
CA LEU A 378 1.80 32.15 -10.76
C LEU A 378 0.87 33.15 -10.09
N TRP A 379 -0.11 32.70 -9.30
CA TRP A 379 -1.01 33.58 -8.52
C TRP A 379 -0.29 34.42 -7.47
N LYS A 380 0.89 34.00 -6.99
CA LYS A 380 1.72 34.81 -6.08
C LYS A 380 2.65 35.79 -6.80
N LEU A 381 2.80 35.67 -8.12
CA LEU A 381 3.65 36.52 -8.96
C LEU A 381 2.89 37.66 -9.64
N PHE A 382 1.55 37.62 -9.60
CA PHE A 382 0.63 38.69 -10.00
C PHE A 382 -0.14 39.18 -8.77
#